data_AF-A0A550HWT4-F1
#
_entry.id   AF-A0A550HWT4-F1
#
_cell.length_a   1.000
_cell.length_b   1.000
_cell.length_c   1.000
_cell.angle_alpha   90.00
_cell.angle_beta   90.00
_cell.angle_gamma   90.00
#
_symmetry.space_group_name_H-M   'P 1'
#
loop_
_entity.id
_entity.type
_entity.pdbx_description
1 polymer ?
#
loop_
_entity_poly.entity_id
_entity_poly.type
_entity_poly.pdbx_seq_one_letter_code
_entity_poly.pdbx_strand_id
1 'polypeptide(L)'
;MNDRVTQPLIATPDGEAELSLVVRLSWEDVAALGQEAGRLSASMQRPVTLDEAVSHRLRSRQAGSHARPQQAPPMPPSAVSAPAVSTVSSLPRSPGEQARQAIEKINGNGSAQGA
;
A
#
# COMPACT_ATOMS: atom_id res chain seq x y z
N MET A 1 18.25 -26.97 -11.72
CA MET A 1 18.75 -26.89 -10.33
C MET A 1 18.70 -25.41 -9.93
N ASN A 2 17.69 -24.95 -9.20
CA ASN A 2 17.74 -23.65 -8.53
C ASN A 2 18.13 -23.95 -7.09
N ASP A 3 19.44 -23.90 -6.81
CA ASP A 3 19.92 -24.01 -5.44
C ASP A 3 19.37 -22.82 -4.65
N ARG A 4 18.41 -23.10 -3.77
CA ARG A 4 17.97 -22.16 -2.75
C ARG A 4 19.08 -22.07 -1.71
N VAL A 5 20.15 -21.36 -2.04
CA VAL A 5 21.16 -20.97 -1.07
C VAL A 5 20.46 -20.01 -0.11
N THR A 6 20.22 -20.46 1.12
CA THR A 6 19.79 -19.58 2.20
C THR A 6 20.83 -18.47 2.30
N GLN A 7 20.44 -17.25 1.93
CA GLN A 7 21.30 -16.10 2.09
C GLN A 7 21.50 -15.85 3.59
N PRO A 8 22.74 -15.56 4.04
CA PRO A 8 23.01 -15.34 5.44
C PRO A 8 22.25 -14.09 5.91
N LEU A 9 21.35 -14.30 6.87
CA LEU A 9 20.69 -13.24 7.64
C LEU A 9 21.52 -13.03 8.91
N ILE A 10 22.11 -11.84 9.08
CA ILE A 10 23.00 -11.54 10.20
C ILE A 10 22.30 -10.55 11.11
N ALA A 11 22.10 -10.90 12.39
CA ALA A 11 21.58 -9.94 13.37
C ALA A 11 22.66 -8.89 13.71
N THR A 12 22.28 -7.62 13.77
CA THR A 12 23.16 -6.53 14.19
C THR A 12 23.03 -6.29 15.70
N PRO A 13 24.05 -5.71 16.36
CA PRO A 13 24.02 -5.41 17.79
C PRO A 13 22.89 -4.47 18.22
N ASP A 14 22.40 -3.63 17.30
CA ASP A 14 21.29 -2.69 17.52
C ASP A 14 19.90 -3.37 17.51
N GLY A 15 19.84 -4.69 17.27
CA GLY A 15 18.59 -5.44 17.20
C GLY A 15 17.95 -5.48 15.81
N GLU A 16 18.66 -5.01 14.78
CA GLU A 16 18.25 -5.14 13.38
C GLU A 16 18.82 -6.42 12.75
N ALA A 17 18.51 -6.69 11.49
CA ALA A 17 19.11 -7.78 10.74
C ALA A 17 19.55 -7.32 9.34
N GLU A 18 20.74 -7.74 8.91
CA GLU A 18 21.32 -7.45 7.60
C GLU A 18 21.16 -8.66 6.66
N LEU A 19 20.77 -8.38 5.42
CA LEU A 19 20.63 -9.37 4.35
C LEU A 19 21.18 -8.81 3.03
N SER A 20 22.09 -9.55 2.38
CA SER A 20 22.67 -9.17 1.09
C SER A 20 21.97 -9.88 -0.07
N LEU A 21 21.17 -9.15 -0.85
CA LEU A 21 20.38 -9.66 -1.97
C LEU A 21 20.91 -9.14 -3.32
N VAL A 22 20.97 -10.03 -4.31
CA VAL A 22 21.09 -9.63 -5.73
C VAL A 22 19.72 -9.74 -6.38
N VAL A 23 19.16 -8.61 -6.80
CA VAL A 23 17.83 -8.55 -7.43
C VAL A 23 17.94 -8.13 -8.90
N ARG A 24 17.05 -8.69 -9.73
CA ARG A 24 16.86 -8.24 -11.12
C ARG A 24 15.64 -7.35 -11.16
N LEU A 25 15.86 -6.07 -11.47
CA LEU A 25 14.79 -5.08 -11.59
C LEU A 25 14.42 -4.87 -13.05
N SER A 26 13.15 -4.58 -13.31
CA SER A 26 12.72 -4.10 -14.62
C SER A 26 13.19 -2.67 -14.84
N TRP A 27 13.27 -2.23 -16.10
CA TRP A 27 13.59 -0.83 -16.41
C TRP A 27 12.53 0.15 -15.87
N GLU A 28 11.27 -0.30 -15.76
CA GLU A 28 10.19 0.49 -15.15
C GLU A 28 10.44 0.72 -13.65
N ASP A 29 10.85 -0.31 -12.92
CA ASP A 29 11.18 -0.20 -11.49
C ASP A 29 12.38 0.72 -11.26
N VAL A 30 13.39 0.65 -12.13
CA VAL A 30 14.56 1.54 -12.08
C VAL A 30 14.14 2.99 -12.33
N ALA A 31 13.26 3.22 -13.31
CA ALA A 31 12.73 4.56 -13.58
C ALA A 31 11.92 5.10 -12.38
N ALA A 32 11.10 4.27 -11.74
CA ALA A 32 10.36 4.65 -10.54
C ALA A 32 11.29 5.01 -9.37
N LEU A 33 12.40 4.29 -9.19
CA LEU A 33 13.42 4.65 -8.20
C LEU A 33 14.11 5.99 -8.51
N GLY A 34 14.37 6.27 -9.79
CA GLY A 34 14.89 7.57 -10.22
C GLY A 34 13.92 8.72 -9.93
N GLN A 35 12.62 8.52 -10.15
CA GLN A 35 11.58 9.50 -9.80
C GLN A 35 11.52 9.75 -8.29
N GLU A 36 11.59 8.68 -7.49
CA GLU A 36 11.64 8.79 -6.03
C GLU A 36 12.90 9.55 -5.56
N ALA A 37 14.06 9.27 -6.16
CA ALA A 37 15.29 10.01 -5.89
C ALA A 37 15.14 11.50 -6.23
N GLY A 38 14.50 11.84 -7.35
CA GLY A 38 14.20 13.23 -7.70
C GLY A 38 13.27 13.91 -6.69
N ARG A 39 12.21 13.21 -6.24
CA ARG A 39 11.31 13.73 -5.20
C ARG A 39 12.02 13.92 -3.87
N LEU A 40 12.86 12.96 -3.46
CA LEU A 40 13.63 13.02 -2.23
C LEU A 40 14.70 14.13 -2.29
N SER A 41 15.31 14.34 -3.45
CA SER A 41 16.24 15.45 -3.67
C SER A 41 15.57 16.80 -3.51
N ALA A 42 14.37 16.94 -4.09
CA ALA A 42 13.58 18.17 -3.99
C ALA A 42 13.11 18.43 -2.54
N SER A 43 12.70 17.38 -1.81
CA SER A 43 12.22 17.51 -0.43
C SER A 43 13.36 17.83 0.55
N MET A 44 14.52 17.21 0.37
CA MET A 44 15.69 17.42 1.23
C MET A 44 16.58 18.59 0.77
N GLN A 45 16.28 19.18 -0.39
CA GLN A 45 17.05 20.25 -1.03
C GLN A 45 18.54 19.92 -1.16
N ARG A 46 18.87 18.64 -1.35
CA ARG A 46 20.23 18.15 -1.52
C ARG A 46 20.29 17.06 -2.58
N PRO A 47 21.44 16.83 -3.22
CA PRO A 47 21.66 15.63 -4.01
C PRO A 47 21.47 14.39 -3.13
N VAL A 48 20.72 13.40 -3.62
CA VAL A 48 20.50 12.11 -2.95
C VAL A 48 20.88 10.98 -3.87
N THR A 49 21.41 9.92 -3.27
CA THR A 49 21.82 8.71 -3.97
C THR A 49 20.63 7.78 -4.24
N LEU A 50 20.79 6.85 -5.18
CA LEU A 50 19.77 5.84 -5.46
C LEU A 50 19.55 4.92 -4.25
N ASP A 51 20.61 4.61 -3.50
CA ASP A 51 20.52 3.81 -2.27
C ASP A 51 19.65 4.49 -1.21
N GLU A 52 19.80 5.81 -1.02
CA GLU A 52 18.95 6.58 -0.12
C GLU A 52 17.48 6.57 -0.57
N ALA A 53 17.22 6.71 -1.88
CA ALA A 53 15.87 6.64 -2.43
C ALA A 53 15.25 5.24 -2.27
N VAL A 54 16.04 4.18 -2.47
CA VAL A 54 15.62 2.79 -2.22
C VAL A 54 15.29 2.61 -0.74
N SER A 55 16.19 3.02 0.15
CA SER A 55 16.00 2.97 1.61
C SER A 55 14.76 3.74 2.05
N HIS A 56 14.51 4.91 1.47
CA HIS A 56 13.32 5.71 1.74
C HIS A 56 12.06 5.01 1.22
N ARG A 57 12.09 4.44 0.02
CA ARG A 57 10.97 3.70 -0.57
C ARG A 57 10.66 2.42 0.20
N LEU A 58 11.67 1.68 0.66
CA LEU A 58 11.49 0.45 1.45
C LEU A 58 10.93 0.75 2.84
N ARG A 59 11.34 1.87 3.47
CA ARG A 59 10.80 2.30 4.77
C ARG A 59 9.41 2.93 4.68
N SER A 60 9.13 3.69 3.61
CA SER A 60 7.85 4.38 3.43
C SER A 60 6.76 3.47 2.87
N ARG A 61 7.13 2.49 2.04
CA ARG A 61 6.21 1.44 1.60
C ARG A 61 5.99 0.51 2.78
N GLN A 62 4.81 0.58 3.40
CA GLN A 62 4.40 -0.38 4.43
C GLN A 62 4.78 -1.79 3.98
N ALA A 63 5.58 -2.48 4.79
CA ALA A 63 5.94 -3.86 4.55
C ALA A 63 4.64 -4.64 4.34
N GLY A 64 4.41 -5.08 3.10
CA GLY A 64 3.27 -5.92 2.78
C GLY A 64 3.29 -7.11 3.72
N SER A 65 2.16 -7.37 4.38
CA SER A 65 1.88 -8.46 5.30
C SER A 65 2.65 -9.73 4.96
N HIS A 66 3.86 -9.90 5.53
CA HIS A 66 4.61 -11.13 5.41
C HIS A 66 3.84 -12.22 6.15
N ALA A 67 3.25 -13.12 5.35
CA ALA A 67 2.75 -14.43 5.73
C ALA A 67 2.05 -14.52 7.11
N ARG A 68 0.82 -14.00 7.22
CA ARG A 68 -0.12 -14.67 8.13
C ARG A 68 -0.51 -15.99 7.45
N PRO A 69 -0.14 -17.18 7.97
CA PRO A 69 -0.71 -18.42 7.46
C PRO A 69 -2.23 -18.29 7.55
N GLN A 70 -2.92 -18.57 6.46
CA GLN A 70 -4.38 -18.66 6.40
C GLN A 70 -4.80 -19.74 7.40
N GLN A 71 -5.01 -19.36 8.66
CA GLN A 71 -5.80 -20.17 9.58
C GLN A 71 -7.22 -20.18 9.02
N ALA A 72 -7.68 -21.38 8.72
CA ALA A 72 -9.02 -21.69 8.25
C ALA A 72 -10.10 -20.95 9.08
N PRO A 73 -11.24 -20.58 8.48
CA PRO A 73 -12.24 -19.75 9.14
C PRO A 73 -12.92 -20.48 10.31
N PRO A 74 -12.89 -19.96 11.55
CA PRO A 74 -13.89 -20.31 12.53
C PRO A 74 -15.12 -19.40 12.35
N MET A 75 -16.26 -20.06 12.15
CA MET A 75 -17.62 -19.52 12.20
C MET A 75 -17.88 -18.72 13.51
N PRO A 76 -18.76 -17.70 13.53
CA PRO A 76 -18.84 -16.73 14.63
C PRO A 76 -19.69 -17.24 15.80
N PRO A 77 -19.45 -16.71 17.01
CA PRO A 77 -20.59 -16.36 17.86
C PRO A 77 -20.53 -14.93 18.44
N SER A 78 -21.67 -14.26 18.24
CA SER A 78 -22.42 -13.36 19.14
C SER A 78 -21.73 -12.24 19.94
N ALA A 79 -22.04 -11.02 19.49
CA ALA A 79 -22.60 -9.88 20.24
C ALA A 79 -22.39 -9.78 21.76
N VAL A 80 -21.72 -8.69 22.17
CA VAL A 80 -22.01 -7.97 23.42
C VAL A 80 -21.87 -6.45 23.19
N SER A 81 -22.95 -5.73 23.52
CA SER A 81 -23.21 -4.27 23.63
C SER A 81 -22.08 -3.44 24.28
N ALA A 82 -21.89 -2.12 24.16
CA ALA A 82 -22.44 -0.90 23.51
C ALA A 82 -21.49 0.28 23.97
N PRO A 83 -21.66 1.59 23.64
CA PRO A 83 -22.54 2.24 22.67
C PRO A 83 -21.78 2.98 21.55
N ALA A 84 -22.47 3.13 20.42
CA ALA A 84 -22.03 3.89 19.27
C ALA A 84 -22.25 5.40 19.48
N VAL A 85 -21.18 6.17 19.38
CA VAL A 85 -21.25 7.59 19.00
C VAL A 85 -20.72 7.73 17.59
N SER A 86 -21.66 8.04 16.70
CA SER A 86 -21.48 8.22 15.26
C SER A 86 -20.56 9.39 14.95
N THR A 87 -19.47 9.15 14.20
CA THR A 87 -18.94 10.12 13.23
C THR A 87 -18.19 9.38 12.10
N VAL A 88 -18.96 9.07 11.06
CA VAL A 88 -18.64 9.06 9.62
C VAL A 88 -17.23 8.62 9.21
N SER A 89 -17.15 7.32 8.87
CA SER A 89 -16.11 6.72 8.03
C SER A 89 -16.17 7.31 6.62
N SER A 90 -15.19 8.13 6.23
CA SER A 90 -14.96 8.54 4.84
C SER A 90 -14.13 7.48 4.11
N LEU A 91 -14.77 6.35 3.82
CA LEU A 91 -14.24 5.36 2.88
C LEU A 91 -14.23 5.99 1.47
N PRO A 92 -13.08 6.07 0.75
CA PRO A 92 -13.06 6.60 -0.61
C PRO A 92 -13.87 5.67 -1.52
N ARG A 93 -15.03 6.15 -1.96
CA ARG A 93 -15.95 5.44 -2.87
C ARG A 93 -15.19 4.96 -4.10
N SER A 94 -15.32 3.68 -4.40
CA SER A 94 -14.66 3.06 -5.55
C SER A 94 -15.13 3.74 -6.85
N PRO A 95 -14.27 3.87 -7.88
CA PRO A 95 -14.62 4.53 -9.15
C PRO A 95 -15.88 3.95 -9.82
N GLY A 96 -16.16 2.67 -9.61
CA GLY A 96 -17.37 2.01 -10.13
C GLY A 96 -18.67 2.51 -9.51
N GLU A 97 -18.67 2.92 -8.24
CA GLU A 97 -19.85 3.49 -7.58
C GLU A 97 -20.09 4.95 -7.99
N GLN A 98 -19.03 5.70 -8.30
CA GLN A 98 -19.15 7.05 -8.85
C GLN A 98 -19.76 7.02 -10.26
N ALA A 99 -19.33 6.06 -11.09
CA ALA A 99 -19.91 5.87 -12.42
C ALA A 99 -21.41 5.53 -12.34
N ARG A 100 -21.82 4.65 -11.40
CA ARG A 100 -23.23 4.32 -11.18
C ARG A 100 -24.06 5.53 -10.73
N GLN A 101 -23.55 6.32 -9.78
CA GLN A 101 -24.24 7.52 -9.31
C GLN A 101 -24.33 8.61 -10.39
N ALA A 102 -23.31 8.76 -11.23
CA ALA A 102 -23.34 9.70 -12.34
C ALA A 102 -24.42 9.32 -13.37
N ILE A 103 -24.53 8.04 -13.72
CA ILE A 103 -25.56 7.53 -14.63
C ILE A 103 -26.97 7.72 -14.03
N GLU A 104 -27.13 7.48 -12.74
CA GLU A 104 -28.42 7.62 -12.06
C GLU A 104 -28.84 9.10 -11.88
N LYS A 105 -27.88 10.01 -11.65
CA LYS A 105 -28.14 11.45 -11.60
C LYS A 105 -28.60 12.02 -12.96
N ILE A 106 -28.12 11.45 -14.06
CA ILE A 106 -28.53 11.84 -15.41
C ILE A 106 -29.96 11.33 -15.72
N ASN A 107 -30.31 10.12 -15.28
CA ASN A 107 -31.65 9.56 -15.48
C ASN A 107 -32.71 10.12 -14.51
N GLY A 108 -32.36 10.41 -13.26
CA GLY A 108 -33.30 10.87 -12.23
C GLY A 108 -33.71 12.34 -12.37
N ASN A 109 -32.94 13.16 -13.08
CA ASN A 109 -33.26 14.59 -13.28
C ASN A 109 -34.22 14.84 -14.47
N GLY A 110 -34.69 13.78 -15.13
CA GLY A 110 -35.63 13.84 -16.27
C GLY A 110 -37.12 13.67 -15.91
N SER A 111 -37.46 13.34 -14.66
CA SER A 111 -38.83 12.96 -14.25
C SER A 111 -39.45 13.84 -13.16
N ALA A 112 -38.87 15.00 -12.83
CA ALA A 112 -39.37 15.93 -11.81
C ALA A 112 -39.56 17.38 -12.31
N GLN A 113 -39.91 17.57 -13.59
CA GLN A 113 -40.35 18.87 -14.11
C GLN A 113 -41.50 18.64 -15.11
N GLY A 114 -42.73 18.54 -14.60
CA GLY A 114 -43.90 18.29 -15.43
C GLY A 114 -45.16 17.98 -14.62
N ALA A 115 -45.61 18.95 -13.83
CA ALA A 115 -47.00 19.10 -13.43
C ALA A 115 -47.26 20.60 -13.18
#